data_AF-A0A060YNT0-F1
#
_entry.id   AF-A0A060YNT0-F1
#
_cell.length_a   1.000
_cell.length_b   1.000
_cell.length_c   1.000
_cell.angle_alpha   90.00
_cell.angle_beta   90.00
_cell.angle_gamma   90.00
#
_symmetry.space_group_name_H-M   'P 1'
#
loop_
_entity.id
_entity.type
_entity.pdbx_description
1 polymer ?
#
loop_
_entity_poly.entity_id
_entity_poly.type
_entity_poly.pdbx_seq_one_letter_code
_entity_poly.pdbx_strand_id
1 'polypeptide(L)'
;MGLGKTIQTIALITYLMENKRVNGPFLIIVPLSTLSNWVYEFDKWAPSVVKVSYKGSPQARRAFIPQLRSGKFNVLLTTYEYIIKDKQVLAKVTH
;
A
#
# COMPACT_ATOMS: atom_id res chain seq x y z
N MET A 1 17.29 5.22 -13.57
CA MET A 1 17.09 6.70 -13.46
C MET A 1 16.61 7.05 -12.06
N GLY A 2 17.38 7.87 -11.33
CA GLY A 2 17.23 8.14 -9.88
C GLY A 2 16.48 9.42 -9.51
N LEU A 3 15.44 9.82 -10.26
CA LEU A 3 14.70 11.07 -10.03
C LEU A 3 13.76 11.04 -8.80
N GLY A 4 13.88 10.06 -7.90
CA GLY A 4 13.12 10.05 -6.65
C GLY A 4 11.61 9.83 -6.78
N LYS A 5 11.13 9.14 -7.84
CA LYS A 5 9.69 8.90 -8.06
C LYS A 5 8.96 8.31 -6.84
N THR A 6 9.63 7.43 -6.09
CA THR A 6 9.09 6.86 -4.85
C THR A 6 8.83 7.96 -3.82
N ILE A 7 9.83 8.80 -3.55
CA ILE A 7 9.72 9.91 -2.60
C ILE A 7 8.66 10.93 -3.05
N GLN A 8 8.61 11.25 -4.34
CA GLN A 8 7.56 12.12 -4.90
C GLN A 8 6.15 11.56 -4.66
N THR A 9 5.98 10.24 -4.81
CA THR A 9 4.69 9.56 -4.57
C THR A 9 4.33 9.57 -3.08
N ILE A 10 5.30 9.30 -2.21
CA ILE A 10 5.11 9.36 -0.74
C ILE A 10 4.72 10.78 -0.32
N ALA A 11 5.41 11.80 -0.84
CA ALA A 11 5.10 13.20 -0.55
C ALA A 11 3.69 13.61 -1.02
N LEU A 12 3.24 13.09 -2.18
CA LEU A 12 1.87 13.29 -2.62
C LEU A 12 0.86 12.68 -1.64
N ILE A 13 1.09 11.44 -1.20
CA ILE A 13 0.20 10.75 -0.27
C ILE A 13 0.12 11.49 1.06
N THR A 14 1.26 11.86 1.66
CA THR A 14 1.27 12.56 2.94
C THR A 14 0.61 13.94 2.83
N TYR A 15 0.81 14.67 1.72
CA TYR A 15 0.10 15.91 1.46
C TYR A 15 -1.43 15.72 1.41
N LEU A 16 -1.91 14.66 0.74
CA LEU A 16 -3.35 14.36 0.69
C LEU A 16 -3.91 14.05 2.08
N MET A 17 -3.15 13.32 2.91
CA MET A 17 -3.55 12.99 4.28
C MET A 17 -3.58 14.22 5.19
N GLU A 18 -2.50 14.99 5.21
CA GLU A 18 -2.29 16.07 6.18
C GLU A 18 -3.06 17.34 5.78
N ASN A 19 -3.03 17.71 4.50
CA ASN A 19 -3.54 19.00 4.03
C ASN A 19 -4.92 18.88 3.38
N LYS A 20 -5.24 17.74 2.76
CA LYS A 20 -6.55 17.49 2.14
C LYS A 20 -7.47 16.64 3.00
N ARG A 21 -6.99 16.12 4.14
CA ARG A 21 -7.74 15.25 5.05
C ARG A 21 -8.26 13.96 4.38
N VAL A 22 -7.58 13.51 3.32
CA VAL A 22 -7.87 12.26 2.62
C VAL A 22 -6.92 11.19 3.13
N ASN A 23 -7.39 10.36 4.05
CA ASN A 23 -6.55 9.35 4.73
C ASN A 23 -6.46 7.99 4.02
N GLY A 24 -6.83 7.93 2.75
CA GLY A 24 -6.88 6.70 1.95
C GLY A 24 -8.27 6.05 1.92
N PRO A 25 -8.36 4.76 1.52
CA PRO A 25 -7.23 3.90 1.15
C PRO A 25 -6.60 4.27 -0.20
N PHE A 26 -5.27 4.31 -0.24
CA PHE A 26 -4.48 4.49 -1.47
C PHE A 26 -3.93 3.14 -1.95
N LEU A 27 -4.01 2.88 -3.26
CA LEU A 27 -3.49 1.66 -3.87
C LEU A 27 -2.20 1.96 -4.65
N ILE A 28 -1.14 1.21 -4.36
CA ILE A 28 0.14 1.29 -5.08
C ILE A 28 0.49 -0.11 -5.59
N ILE A 29 0.62 -0.24 -6.92
CA ILE A 29 0.96 -1.50 -7.60
C ILE A 29 2.38 -1.37 -8.16
N VAL A 30 3.27 -2.28 -7.74
CA VAL A 30 4.70 -2.24 -8.10
C VAL A 30 5.23 -3.64 -8.43
N PRO A 31 6.34 -3.77 -9.17
CA PRO A 31 7.02 -5.05 -9.32
C PRO A 31 7.44 -5.64 -7.97
N LEU A 32 7.35 -6.97 -7.84
CA LEU A 32 7.67 -7.68 -6.59
C LEU A 32 9.08 -7.36 -6.06
N SER A 33 10.06 -7.23 -6.96
CA SER A 33 11.45 -6.89 -6.64
C SER A 33 11.61 -5.54 -5.95
N THR A 34 10.71 -4.58 -6.21
CA THR A 34 10.78 -3.23 -5.66
C THR A 34 9.91 -3.03 -4.42
N LEU A 35 8.99 -3.97 -4.13
CA LEU A 35 7.98 -3.81 -3.08
C LEU A 35 8.62 -3.65 -1.69
N SER A 36 9.68 -4.40 -1.37
CA SER A 36 10.41 -4.24 -0.11
C SER A 36 11.09 -2.88 0.01
N ASN A 37 11.59 -2.32 -1.10
CA ASN A 37 12.15 -0.97 -1.12
C ASN A 37 11.07 0.08 -0.83
N TRP A 38 9.87 -0.06 -1.40
CA TRP A 38 8.76 0.84 -1.08
C TRP A 38 8.40 0.84 0.40
N VAL A 39 8.36 -0.34 1.03
CA VAL A 39 8.14 -0.45 2.48
C VAL A 39 9.21 0.31 3.25
N TYR A 40 10.49 0.10 2.91
CA TYR A 40 11.62 0.81 3.53
C TYR A 40 11.52 2.33 3.37
N GLU A 41 11.18 2.83 2.18
CA GLU A 41 11.05 4.27 1.94
C GLU A 41 9.85 4.87 2.71
N PHE A 42 8.73 4.15 2.83
CA PHE A 42 7.63 4.59 3.71
C PHE A 42 8.06 4.63 5.17
N ASP A 43 8.75 3.60 5.67
CA ASP A 43 9.24 3.57 7.04
C ASP A 43 10.22 4.72 7.34
N LYS A 44 11.04 5.09 6.34
CA LYS A 44 12.02 6.16 6.47
C LYS A 44 11.40 7.56 6.37
N TRP A 45 10.55 7.81 5.38
CA TRP A 45 10.08 9.15 5.05
C TRP A 45 8.69 9.49 5.57
N ALA A 46 7.88 8.49 5.88
CA ALA A 46 6.49 8.66 6.32
C ALA A 46 6.06 7.56 7.31
N PRO A 47 6.74 7.43 8.47
CA PRO A 47 6.50 6.33 9.41
C PRO A 47 5.08 6.33 10.02
N SER A 48 4.39 7.47 10.02
CA SER A 48 3.00 7.62 10.48
C SER A 48 1.99 7.00 9.52
N VAL A 49 2.36 6.72 8.27
CA VAL A 49 1.47 6.11 7.27
C VAL A 49 1.30 4.62 7.58
N VAL A 50 0.06 4.20 7.83
CA VAL A 50 -0.28 2.80 8.03
C VAL A 50 -0.37 2.10 6.69
N LYS A 51 0.63 1.29 6.39
CA LYS A 51 0.77 0.53 5.13
C LYS A 51 0.51 -0.96 5.33
N VAL A 52 -0.12 -1.58 4.33
CA VAL A 52 -0.25 -3.03 4.20
C VAL A 52 0.61 -3.49 3.04
N SER A 53 1.59 -4.35 3.31
CA SER A 53 2.44 -4.98 2.30
C SER A 53 1.87 -6.33 1.89
N TYR A 54 1.03 -6.35 0.86
CA TYR A 54 0.32 -7.54 0.43
C TYR A 54 1.22 -8.44 -0.42
N LYS A 55 1.96 -9.33 0.25
CA LYS A 55 2.86 -10.31 -0.36
C LYS A 55 2.95 -11.60 0.47
N GLY A 56 3.57 -12.62 -0.10
CA GLY A 56 3.86 -13.88 0.58
C GLY A 56 2.87 -14.99 0.22
N SER A 57 2.89 -16.07 1.01
CA SER A 57 2.04 -17.23 0.79
C SER A 57 0.56 -16.87 0.89
N PRO A 58 -0.35 -17.68 0.32
CA PRO A 58 -1.80 -17.47 0.49
C PRO A 58 -2.22 -17.36 1.96
N GLN A 59 -1.59 -18.12 2.87
CA GLN A 59 -1.86 -18.06 4.30
C GLN A 59 -1.41 -16.72 4.92
N ALA A 60 -0.20 -16.23 4.59
CA ALA A 60 0.27 -14.94 5.06
C ALA A 60 -0.65 -13.79 4.58
N ARG A 61 -1.11 -13.86 3.32
CA ARG A 61 -2.01 -12.85 2.75
C ARG A 61 -3.40 -12.87 3.38
N ARG A 62 -3.91 -14.04 3.81
CA ARG A 62 -5.17 -14.16 4.55
C ARG A 62 -5.13 -13.44 5.90
N ALA A 63 -3.96 -13.35 6.53
CA ALA A 63 -3.80 -12.63 7.79
C ALA A 63 -4.11 -11.13 7.68
N PHE A 64 -3.98 -10.54 6.48
CA PHE A 64 -4.34 -9.14 6.24
C PHE A 64 -5.83 -8.91 6.00
N ILE A 65 -6.64 -9.95 5.76
CA ILE A 65 -8.07 -9.81 5.45
C ILE A 65 -8.84 -9.01 6.53
N PRO A 66 -8.66 -9.25 7.84
CA PRO A 66 -9.34 -8.46 8.87
C PRO A 66 -8.97 -6.97 8.78
N GLN A 67 -7.69 -6.66 8.58
CA GLN A 67 -7.22 -5.27 8.45
C GLN A 67 -7.79 -4.61 7.18
N LEU A 68 -7.75 -5.30 6.04
CA LEU A 68 -8.30 -4.83 4.78
C LEU A 68 -9.80 -4.55 4.87
N ARG A 69 -10.57 -5.43 5.53
CA ARG A 69 -12.01 -5.23 5.75
C ARG A 69 -12.32 -4.10 6.73
N SER A 70 -11.47 -3.88 7.71
CA SER A 70 -11.67 -2.83 8.70
C SER A 70 -11.42 -1.41 8.15
N GLY A 71 -10.76 -1.29 6.99
CA GLY A 71 -10.34 -0.01 6.44
C GLY A 71 -9.27 0.71 7.28
N LYS A 72 -8.72 0.08 8.33
CA LYS A 72 -7.73 0.68 9.24
C LYS A 72 -6.31 0.60 8.66
N PHE A 73 -6.14 1.18 7.47
CA PHE A 73 -4.87 1.38 6.81
C PHE A 73 -4.97 2.56 5.83
N ASN A 74 -3.86 3.19 5.53
CA ASN A 74 -3.79 4.31 4.57
C ASN A 74 -3.36 3.83 3.18
N VAL A 75 -2.36 2.93 3.09
CA VAL A 75 -1.77 2.52 1.81
C VAL A 75 -1.74 1.00 1.69
N LEU A 76 -2.22 0.47 0.56
CA LEU A 76 -2.04 -0.92 0.15
C LEU A 76 -0.94 -1.02 -0.91
N LEU A 77 0.16 -1.68 -0.58
CA LEU A 77 1.25 -2.02 -1.48
C LEU A 77 1.07 -3.46 -1.98
N THR A 78 1.02 -3.64 -3.30
CA THR A 78 0.85 -4.96 -3.90
C THR A 78 1.52 -5.05 -5.26
N THR A 79 1.38 -6.20 -5.93
CA THR A 79 1.95 -6.46 -7.25
C THR A 79 0.86 -6.73 -8.28
N TYR A 80 1.23 -6.64 -9.55
CA TYR A 80 0.34 -6.96 -10.67
C TYR A 80 -0.28 -8.35 -10.54
N GLU A 81 0.52 -9.35 -10.17
CA GLU A 81 0.05 -10.72 -10.00
C GLU A 81 -0.98 -10.86 -8.88
N TYR A 82 -0.76 -10.20 -7.74
CA TYR A 82 -1.64 -10.34 -6.58
C TYR A 82 -2.96 -9.61 -6.76
N ILE A 83 -2.97 -8.48 -7.47
CA ILE A 83 -4.22 -7.81 -7.88
C ILE A 83 -5.10 -8.74 -8.72
N ILE A 84 -4.50 -9.50 -9.64
CA ILE A 84 -5.24 -10.41 -10.50
C ILE A 84 -5.70 -11.64 -9.71
N LYS A 85 -4.77 -12.30 -9.00
CA LYS A 85 -5.03 -13.54 -8.25
C LYS A 85 -6.08 -13.35 -7.15
N ASP A 86 -6.03 -12.23 -6.42
CA ASP A 86 -6.92 -11.98 -5.28
C ASP A 86 -7.93 -10.87 -5.54
N LYS A 87 -8.27 -10.64 -6.83
CA LYS A 87 -9.26 -9.63 -7.27
C LYS A 87 -10.54 -9.67 -6.44
N GLN A 88 -11.07 -10.86 -6.16
CA GLN A 88 -12.33 -11.02 -5.40
C GLN A 88 -12.24 -10.51 -3.96
N VAL A 89 -11.06 -10.52 -3.36
CA VAL A 89 -10.81 -10.02 -2.01
C VAL A 89 -10.53 -8.53 -2.06
N LEU A 90 -9.62 -8.10 -2.95
CA LEU A 90 -9.14 -6.72 -3.02
C LEU A 90 -10.17 -5.75 -3.62
N ALA A 91 -11.04 -6.20 -4.54
CA ALA A 91 -12.11 -5.36 -5.08
C ALA A 91 -13.20 -5.03 -4.06
N LYS A 92 -13.28 -5.76 -2.94
CA LYS A 92 -14.22 -5.49 -1.85
C LYS A 92 -13.68 -4.49 -0.83
N VAL A 93 -12.46 -4.00 -1.04
CA VAL A 93 -11.84 -2.95 -0.24
C VAL A 93 -12.37 -1.61 -0.75
N THR A 94 -13.56 -1.26 -0.31
CA THR A 94 -14.24 0.01 -0.60
C THR A 94 -14.91 0.50 0.67
N HIS A 95 -14.75 1.78 0.96
CA HIS A 95 -15.62 2.50 1.89
C HIS A 95 -16.95 2.80 1.22
#